data_AF-K5XNB4-F1
#
_entry.id   AF-K5XNB4-F1
#
_cell.length_a   1.000
_cell.length_b   1.000
_cell.length_c   1.000
_cell.angle_alpha   90.00
_cell.angle_beta   90.00
_cell.angle_gamma   90.00
#
_symmetry.space_group_name_H-M   'P 1'
#
loop_
_entity.id
_entity.type
_entity.pdbx_description
1 polymer ?
#
loop_
_entity_poly.entity_id
_entity_poly.type
_entity_poly.pdbx_seq_one_letter_code
_entity_poly.pdbx_strand_id
1 'polypeptide(L)'
;MEKFLQHTIIGAEFDSSDRDPPPRCHPGTRLIIIQRCLDFIVECRDEEKLRWLVGPAGVGKSAIMQIVAENAPHGVIFASVFLSVNGRQDGTKIILTIAYQLAVKSEPYRRFIQNEITRDPSLLRKSLSVHFKRFIVEPCIHQNIFYPARRLLILIDGLDECDNPRTQRELLRLITDFCNKHSDSPVAWIVASRPEPHITSFFEKAEVHAASREEIVMDSDEACEDVQRYLRAELKKIKLEYASLKRKREWPSEIEFTEIATAAGGLFAYASTVTRYI
;
A
#
# COMPACT_ATOMS: atom_id res chain seq x y z
N MET A 1 24.00 8.95 -5.84
CA MET A 1 22.73 8.53 -5.20
C MET A 1 22.19 9.61 -4.26
N GLU A 2 22.98 10.32 -3.47
CA GLU A 2 22.50 11.41 -2.59
C GLU A 2 21.71 12.50 -3.33
N LYS A 3 22.20 12.99 -4.48
CA LYS A 3 21.45 13.96 -5.30
C LYS A 3 20.11 13.39 -5.82
N PHE A 4 20.03 12.08 -6.04
CA PHE A 4 18.78 11.42 -6.43
C PHE A 4 17.79 11.48 -5.28
N LEU A 5 18.22 11.12 -4.06
CA LEU A 5 17.38 11.12 -2.85
C LEU A 5 16.66 12.46 -2.63
N GLN A 6 17.29 13.59 -2.96
CA GLN A 6 16.67 14.92 -2.85
C GLN A 6 15.42 15.12 -3.75
N HIS A 7 15.23 14.28 -4.76
CA HIS A 7 14.10 14.32 -5.68
C HIS A 7 13.02 13.28 -5.34
N THR A 8 13.18 12.50 -4.26
CA THR A 8 12.20 11.50 -3.82
C THR A 8 11.26 12.05 -2.75
N ILE A 9 10.25 11.27 -2.38
CA ILE A 9 9.43 11.51 -1.20
C ILE A 9 10.16 10.89 0.00
N ILE A 10 10.76 11.73 0.84
CA ILE A 10 11.52 11.28 2.01
C ILE A 10 10.60 10.59 3.02
N GLY A 11 11.04 9.42 3.50
CA GLY A 11 10.35 8.63 4.52
C GLY A 11 9.17 7.80 4.01
N ALA A 12 8.89 7.80 2.71
CA ALA A 12 7.78 7.07 2.13
C ALA A 12 8.02 5.55 2.05
N GLU A 13 9.26 5.09 2.23
CA GLU A 13 9.62 3.67 2.30
C GLU A 13 8.98 2.94 3.49
N PHE A 14 8.77 1.63 3.33
CA PHE A 14 8.07 0.80 4.32
C PHE A 14 8.80 0.71 5.69
N ASP A 15 10.12 0.96 5.69
CA ASP A 15 11.05 0.85 6.80
C ASP A 15 11.60 2.20 7.27
N SER A 16 10.95 3.30 6.88
CA SER A 16 11.32 4.65 7.35
C SER A 16 11.08 4.83 8.86
N SER A 17 11.99 5.56 9.51
CA SER A 17 11.82 6.00 10.91
C SER A 17 10.59 6.88 11.14
N ASP A 18 10.14 7.62 10.12
CA ASP A 18 8.91 8.44 10.20
C ASP A 18 7.65 7.57 10.36
N ARG A 19 7.80 6.27 10.11
CA ARG A 19 6.75 5.27 10.19
C ARG A 19 7.02 4.30 11.34
N ASP A 20 7.84 4.65 12.33
CA ASP A 20 8.08 3.80 13.51
C ASP A 20 7.25 4.30 14.74
N PRO A 21 6.42 3.46 15.37
CA PRO A 21 6.05 2.11 14.96
C PRO A 21 5.13 2.12 13.72
N PRO A 22 5.24 1.13 12.82
CA PRO A 22 4.45 1.15 11.58
C PRO A 22 3.00 0.72 11.84
N PRO A 23 2.06 1.07 10.94
CA PRO A 23 0.68 0.59 11.04
C PRO A 23 0.63 -0.94 11.13
N ARG A 24 -0.11 -1.46 12.11
CA ARG A 24 -0.29 -2.91 12.33
C ARG A 24 -1.77 -3.28 12.33
N CYS A 25 -2.08 -4.45 11.79
CA CYS A 25 -3.37 -5.08 12.04
C CYS A 25 -3.39 -5.65 13.46
N HIS A 26 -4.57 -5.67 14.08
CA HIS A 26 -4.74 -6.41 15.32
C HIS A 26 -4.52 -7.91 15.05
N PRO A 27 -3.88 -8.67 15.97
CA PRO A 27 -3.67 -10.10 15.77
C PRO A 27 -4.96 -10.84 15.40
N GLY A 28 -4.90 -11.66 14.36
CA GLY A 28 -6.05 -12.42 13.88
C GLY A 28 -7.09 -11.60 13.10
N THR A 29 -6.74 -10.43 12.58
CA THR A 29 -7.61 -9.62 11.72
C THR A 29 -7.01 -9.44 10.32
N ARG A 30 -7.86 -9.22 9.32
CA ARG A 30 -7.51 -9.00 7.90
C ARG A 30 -6.71 -10.13 7.26
N LEU A 31 -6.73 -11.32 7.85
CA LEU A 31 -5.89 -12.45 7.43
C LEU A 31 -6.18 -12.88 5.99
N ILE A 32 -7.44 -12.93 5.60
CA ILE A 32 -7.86 -13.36 4.26
C ILE A 32 -7.34 -12.38 3.20
N ILE A 33 -7.52 -11.07 3.43
CA ILE A 33 -7.08 -10.03 2.50
C ILE A 33 -5.56 -10.00 2.38
N ILE A 34 -4.84 -10.09 3.51
CA ILE A 34 -3.38 -10.18 3.52
C ILE A 34 -2.92 -11.39 2.70
N GLN A 35 -3.53 -12.55 2.92
CA GLN A 35 -3.19 -13.78 2.19
C GLN A 35 -3.45 -13.61 0.68
N ARG A 36 -4.59 -13.07 0.26
CA ARG A 36 -4.89 -12.80 -1.16
C ARG A 36 -3.88 -11.85 -1.79
N CYS A 37 -3.40 -10.84 -1.07
CA CYS A 37 -2.34 -9.95 -1.56
C CYS A 37 -1.01 -10.69 -1.72
N LEU A 38 -0.64 -11.56 -0.78
CA LEU A 38 0.58 -12.37 -0.87
C LEU A 38 0.50 -13.40 -1.99
N ASP A 39 -0.64 -14.08 -2.14
CA ASP A 39 -0.92 -15.03 -3.21
C ASP A 39 -0.86 -14.33 -4.57
N PHE A 40 -1.44 -13.14 -4.69
CA PHE A 40 -1.29 -12.30 -5.88
C PHE A 40 0.19 -12.09 -6.23
N ILE A 41 1.05 -11.80 -5.24
CA ILE A 41 2.50 -11.61 -5.46
C ILE A 41 3.22 -12.90 -5.84
N VAL A 42 2.72 -14.09 -5.50
CA VAL A 42 3.33 -15.39 -5.85
C VAL A 42 2.77 -15.96 -7.15
N GLU A 43 1.50 -15.69 -7.45
CA GLU A 43 0.79 -16.22 -8.60
C GLU A 43 0.90 -15.32 -9.82
N CYS A 44 0.72 -13.99 -9.70
CA CYS A 44 0.85 -12.92 -10.72
C CYS A 44 1.15 -13.45 -12.12
N ARG A 45 0.15 -14.12 -12.69
CA ARG A 45 0.18 -14.70 -14.03
C ARG A 45 0.01 -13.57 -15.03
N ASP A 46 0.19 -13.88 -16.31
CA ASP A 46 0.30 -12.90 -17.38
C ASP A 46 -0.89 -11.91 -17.47
N GLU A 47 -2.05 -12.25 -16.90
CA GLU A 47 -3.29 -11.48 -17.07
C GLU A 47 -3.62 -10.49 -15.94
N GLU A 48 -3.08 -10.65 -14.71
CA GLU A 48 -3.38 -9.76 -13.57
C GLU A 48 -2.09 -9.27 -12.90
N LYS A 49 -1.62 -8.08 -13.31
CA LYS A 49 -0.38 -7.45 -12.82
C LYS A 49 -0.61 -6.26 -11.90
N LEU A 50 -1.84 -5.78 -11.78
CA LEU A 50 -2.22 -4.70 -10.87
C LEU A 50 -3.32 -5.20 -9.91
N ARG A 51 -3.14 -4.96 -8.62
CA ARG A 51 -4.21 -5.15 -7.62
C ARG A 51 -4.55 -3.82 -6.98
N TRP A 52 -5.84 -3.49 -6.96
CA TRP A 52 -6.35 -2.30 -6.30
C TRP A 52 -7.02 -2.68 -4.97
N LEU A 53 -6.38 -2.33 -3.86
CA LEU A 53 -6.92 -2.46 -2.51
C LEU A 53 -7.73 -1.21 -2.16
N VAL A 54 -9.05 -1.33 -2.18
CA VAL A 54 -9.97 -0.19 -2.00
C VAL A 54 -10.76 -0.29 -0.71
N GLY A 55 -11.02 0.85 -0.08
CA GLY A 55 -11.88 0.96 1.09
C GLY A 55 -11.82 2.35 1.70
N PRO A 56 -12.75 2.72 2.58
CA PRO A 56 -12.78 4.04 3.20
C PRO A 56 -11.59 4.28 4.16
N ALA A 57 -11.46 5.51 4.66
CA ALA A 57 -10.44 5.83 5.65
C ALA A 57 -10.64 5.00 6.93
N GLY A 58 -9.56 4.59 7.59
CA GLY A 58 -9.63 3.94 8.90
C GLY A 58 -9.99 2.45 8.92
N VAL A 59 -10.16 1.78 7.77
CA VAL A 59 -10.47 0.33 7.70
C VAL A 59 -9.24 -0.59 7.79
N GLY A 60 -8.02 -0.02 7.76
CA GLY A 60 -6.77 -0.76 7.93
C GLY A 60 -5.95 -1.01 6.65
N LYS A 61 -6.25 -0.35 5.53
CA LYS A 61 -5.50 -0.51 4.26
C LYS A 61 -3.98 -0.37 4.43
N SER A 62 -3.50 0.71 5.04
CA SER A 62 -2.06 0.96 5.25
C SER A 62 -1.40 -0.10 6.13
N ALA A 63 -2.13 -0.70 7.07
CA ALA A 63 -1.62 -1.80 7.90
C ALA A 63 -1.51 -3.11 7.09
N ILE A 64 -2.47 -3.40 6.22
CA ILE A 64 -2.38 -4.52 5.27
C ILE A 64 -1.18 -4.31 4.34
N MET A 65 -1.04 -3.12 3.74
CA MET A 65 0.08 -2.78 2.86
C MET A 65 1.43 -2.90 3.57
N GLN A 66 1.52 -2.50 4.85
CA GLN A 66 2.72 -2.69 5.67
C GLN A 66 3.06 -4.17 5.85
N ILE A 67 2.08 -4.99 6.24
CA ILE A 67 2.29 -6.43 6.46
C ILE A 67 2.71 -7.11 5.14
N VAL A 68 2.10 -6.74 4.02
CA VAL A 68 2.48 -7.26 2.70
C VAL A 68 3.92 -6.89 2.33
N ALA A 69 4.36 -5.65 2.62
CA ALA A 69 5.73 -5.22 2.39
C ALA A 69 6.74 -6.04 3.23
N GLU A 70 6.45 -6.24 4.51
CA GLU A 70 7.31 -6.97 5.44
C GLU A 70 7.34 -8.49 5.18
N ASN A 71 6.26 -9.04 4.64
CA ASN A 71 6.13 -10.47 4.32
C ASN A 71 6.26 -10.74 2.82
N ALA A 72 6.89 -9.83 2.07
CA ALA A 72 7.16 -10.04 0.65
C ALA A 72 7.90 -11.38 0.45
N PRO A 73 7.48 -12.23 -0.50
CA PRO A 73 8.07 -13.56 -0.66
C PRO A 73 9.59 -13.53 -0.91
N HIS A 74 10.28 -14.57 -0.47
CA HIS A 74 11.73 -14.67 -0.66
C HIS A 74 12.14 -14.54 -2.14
N GLY A 75 13.15 -13.71 -2.40
CA GLY A 75 13.66 -13.45 -3.75
C GLY A 75 12.89 -12.39 -4.54
N VAL A 76 11.84 -11.78 -3.96
CA VAL A 76 11.17 -10.61 -4.52
C VAL A 76 11.95 -9.35 -4.15
N ILE A 77 12.36 -8.58 -5.15
CA ILE A 77 12.80 -7.20 -4.94
C ILE A 77 11.54 -6.35 -4.87
N PHE A 78 11.43 -5.43 -3.92
CA PHE A 78 10.27 -4.56 -3.85
C PHE A 78 10.60 -3.10 -3.57
N ALA A 79 9.72 -2.21 -4.00
CA ALA A 79 9.69 -0.81 -3.60
C ALA A 79 8.29 -0.46 -3.07
N SER A 80 8.23 0.51 -2.17
CA SER A 80 6.99 0.90 -1.52
C SER A 80 6.92 2.41 -1.31
N VAL A 81 5.77 3.01 -1.56
CA VAL A 81 5.53 4.43 -1.33
C VAL A 81 4.28 4.58 -0.46
N PHE A 82 4.46 5.01 0.78
CA PHE A 82 3.40 5.28 1.74
C PHE A 82 3.16 6.78 1.86
N LEU A 83 2.03 7.24 1.30
CA LEU A 83 1.64 8.65 1.20
C LEU A 83 0.74 9.10 2.37
N SER A 84 0.25 8.16 3.18
CA SER A 84 -0.67 8.37 4.31
C SER A 84 -0.07 9.13 5.51
N VAL A 85 1.10 9.76 5.34
CA VAL A 85 1.77 10.61 6.33
C VAL A 85 1.80 12.05 5.80
N ASN A 86 1.49 13.02 6.68
CA ASN A 86 1.45 14.44 6.33
C ASN A 86 2.73 14.89 5.60
N GLY A 87 2.56 15.67 4.53
CA GLY A 87 3.66 16.22 3.73
C GLY A 87 4.15 15.34 2.57
N ARG A 88 3.51 14.20 2.30
CA ARG A 88 3.88 13.26 1.21
C ARG A 88 2.90 13.28 0.03
N GLN A 89 2.43 14.46 -0.35
CA GLN A 89 1.31 14.61 -1.30
C GLN A 89 1.75 14.76 -2.77
N ASP A 90 3.05 14.96 -3.02
CA ASP A 90 3.59 15.19 -4.36
C ASP A 90 3.69 13.88 -5.16
N GLY A 91 2.60 13.53 -5.85
CA GLY A 91 2.50 12.32 -6.68
C GLY A 91 3.51 12.28 -7.83
N THR A 92 4.09 13.42 -8.23
CA THR A 92 5.05 13.47 -9.35
C THR A 92 6.37 12.79 -9.01
N LYS A 93 6.68 12.64 -7.71
CA LYS A 93 7.91 12.02 -7.20
C LYS A 93 7.80 10.52 -6.96
N ILE A 94 6.64 9.91 -7.15
CA ILE A 94 6.42 8.48 -6.83
C ILE A 94 7.37 7.59 -7.61
N ILE A 95 7.53 7.80 -8.92
CA ILE A 95 8.40 6.97 -9.76
C ILE A 95 9.88 7.17 -9.44
N LEU A 96 10.29 8.40 -9.13
CA LEU A 96 11.64 8.68 -8.64
C LEU A 96 11.90 7.95 -7.31
N THR A 97 10.94 7.99 -6.40
CA THR A 97 11.04 7.32 -5.09
C THR A 97 11.19 5.81 -5.26
N ILE A 98 10.37 5.20 -6.13
CA ILE A 98 10.48 3.78 -6.50
C ILE A 98 11.87 3.49 -7.09
N ALA A 99 12.30 4.26 -8.10
CA ALA A 99 13.58 4.06 -8.77
C ALA A 99 14.76 4.15 -7.79
N TYR A 100 14.74 5.11 -6.87
CA TYR A 100 15.75 5.21 -5.82
C TYR A 100 15.79 3.96 -4.94
N GLN A 101 14.64 3.49 -4.44
CA GLN A 101 14.58 2.29 -3.61
C GLN A 101 15.08 1.04 -4.35
N LEU A 102 14.73 0.89 -5.63
CA LEU A 102 15.22 -0.21 -6.46
C LEU A 102 16.74 -0.14 -6.68
N ALA A 103 17.29 1.06 -6.88
CA ALA A 103 18.73 1.27 -6.96
C ALA A 103 19.45 0.97 -5.64
N VAL A 104 18.81 1.17 -4.49
CA VAL A 104 19.39 0.74 -3.20
C VAL A 104 19.41 -0.79 -3.08
N LYS A 105 18.42 -1.49 -3.64
CA LYS A 105 18.28 -2.95 -3.51
C LYS A 105 18.96 -3.76 -4.62
N SER A 106 19.22 -3.18 -5.78
CA SER A 106 19.81 -3.86 -6.95
C SER A 106 21.00 -3.09 -7.52
N GLU A 107 22.20 -3.68 -7.42
CA GLU A 107 23.43 -3.09 -7.96
C GLU A 107 23.42 -2.93 -9.50
N PRO A 108 22.96 -3.91 -10.30
CA PRO A 108 22.79 -3.72 -11.75
C PRO A 108 21.89 -2.52 -12.09
N TYR A 109 20.74 -2.40 -11.40
CA TYR A 109 19.83 -1.29 -11.60
C TYR A 109 20.42 0.05 -11.15
N ARG A 110 21.17 0.06 -10.03
CA ARG A 110 21.91 1.24 -9.57
C ARG A 110 22.85 1.78 -10.62
N ARG A 111 23.66 0.91 -11.25
CA ARG A 111 24.59 1.32 -12.32
C ARG A 111 23.85 1.88 -13.52
N PHE A 112 22.74 1.25 -13.91
CA PHE A 112 21.87 1.77 -14.98
C PHE A 112 21.37 3.19 -14.67
N ILE A 113 20.83 3.42 -13.48
CA ILE A 113 20.35 4.74 -13.06
C ILE A 113 21.48 5.78 -13.02
N GLN A 114 22.65 5.41 -12.50
CA GLN A 114 23.83 6.28 -12.46
C GLN A 114 24.25 6.69 -13.88
N ASN A 115 24.24 5.76 -14.84
CA ASN A 115 24.57 6.04 -16.22
C ASN A 115 23.54 6.96 -16.89
N GLU A 116 22.24 6.71 -16.70
CA GLU A 116 21.18 7.56 -17.27
C GLU A 116 21.26 9.01 -16.74
N ILE A 117 21.52 9.19 -15.44
CA ILE A 117 21.63 10.52 -14.83
C ILE A 117 22.95 11.21 -15.21
N THR A 118 24.05 10.46 -15.33
CA THR A 118 25.32 11.03 -15.78
C THR A 118 25.22 11.53 -17.22
N ARG A 119 24.50 10.79 -18.07
CA ARG A 119 24.23 11.17 -19.46
C ARG A 119 23.30 12.38 -19.57
N ASP A 120 22.27 12.44 -18.74
CA ASP A 120 21.29 13.53 -18.74
C ASP A 120 20.89 13.92 -17.31
N PRO A 121 21.61 14.86 -16.68
CA PRO A 121 21.30 15.33 -15.32
C PRO A 121 19.91 15.96 -15.19
N SER A 122 19.32 16.46 -16.28
CA SER A 122 17.98 17.05 -16.27
C SER A 122 16.87 16.00 -16.13
N LEU A 123 17.18 14.71 -16.29
CA LEU A 123 16.23 13.61 -16.26
C LEU A 123 15.36 13.62 -14.99
N LEU A 124 15.94 13.96 -13.82
CA LEU A 124 15.22 14.03 -12.55
C LEU A 124 14.14 15.12 -12.49
N ARG A 125 14.12 16.05 -13.44
CA ARG A 125 13.14 17.15 -13.54
C ARG A 125 12.13 16.96 -14.66
N LYS A 126 12.21 15.84 -15.40
CA LYS A 126 11.29 15.53 -16.50
C LYS A 126 9.91 15.11 -15.99
N SER A 127 8.97 14.93 -16.92
CA SER A 127 7.61 14.51 -16.60
C SER A 127 7.57 13.11 -16.01
N LEU A 128 6.48 12.85 -15.28
CA LEU A 128 6.16 11.53 -14.71
C LEU A 128 6.20 10.41 -15.76
N SER A 129 5.61 10.65 -16.93
CA SER A 129 5.66 9.73 -18.07
C SER A 129 7.08 9.40 -18.56
N VAL A 130 7.99 10.38 -18.55
CA VAL A 130 9.40 10.16 -18.90
C VAL A 130 10.10 9.37 -17.82
N HIS A 131 9.87 9.68 -16.54
CA HIS A 131 10.40 8.88 -15.42
C HIS A 131 9.92 7.44 -15.49
N PHE A 132 8.63 7.20 -15.73
CA PHE A 132 8.06 5.86 -15.85
C PHE A 132 8.73 5.09 -16.98
N LYS A 133 8.84 5.69 -18.17
CA LYS A 133 9.52 5.06 -19.30
C LYS A 133 10.98 4.73 -19.00
N ARG A 134 11.74 5.69 -18.46
CA ARG A 134 13.19 5.54 -18.25
C ARG A 134 13.55 4.66 -17.07
N PHE A 135 12.77 4.68 -15.99
CA PHE A 135 13.12 4.03 -14.74
C PHE A 135 12.34 2.75 -14.47
N ILE A 136 11.23 2.50 -15.18
CA ILE A 136 10.47 1.25 -15.07
C ILE A 136 10.55 0.47 -16.38
N VAL A 137 10.07 1.04 -17.49
CA VAL A 137 9.94 0.29 -18.76
C VAL A 137 11.29 -0.14 -19.31
N GLU A 138 12.21 0.81 -19.49
CA GLU A 138 13.53 0.54 -20.08
C GLU A 138 14.32 -0.54 -19.31
N PRO A 139 14.53 -0.45 -17.98
CA PRO A 139 15.30 -1.45 -17.25
C PRO A 139 14.57 -2.79 -17.09
N CYS A 140 13.24 -2.79 -16.95
CA CYS A 140 12.49 -4.03 -16.74
C CYS A 140 12.23 -4.81 -18.03
N ILE A 141 11.99 -4.12 -19.15
CA ILE A 141 11.54 -4.75 -20.40
C ILE A 141 12.65 -4.82 -21.45
N HIS A 142 13.33 -3.70 -21.73
CA HIS A 142 14.29 -3.65 -22.83
C HIS A 142 15.67 -4.16 -22.44
N GLN A 143 16.09 -3.88 -21.20
CA GLN A 143 17.40 -4.29 -20.69
C GLN A 143 17.35 -5.55 -19.82
N ASN A 144 16.15 -5.98 -19.40
CA ASN A 144 15.96 -7.15 -18.55
C ASN A 144 16.90 -7.18 -17.33
N ILE A 145 17.11 -6.02 -16.70
CA ILE A 145 18.06 -5.86 -15.59
C ILE A 145 17.69 -6.74 -14.39
N PHE A 146 16.40 -6.95 -14.21
CA PHE A 146 15.86 -7.79 -13.15
C PHE A 146 15.79 -9.26 -13.55
N TYR A 147 16.35 -9.68 -14.68
CA TYR A 147 16.50 -11.10 -15.01
C TYR A 147 17.74 -11.70 -14.30
N PRO A 148 17.69 -12.92 -13.72
CA PRO A 148 16.58 -13.88 -13.70
C PRO A 148 15.68 -13.73 -12.46
N ALA A 149 15.64 -12.55 -11.83
CA ALA A 149 14.83 -12.34 -10.63
C ALA A 149 13.39 -12.74 -10.90
N ARG A 150 12.82 -13.46 -9.94
CA ARG A 150 11.50 -14.08 -10.12
C ARG A 150 10.42 -13.01 -10.26
N ARG A 151 10.44 -11.94 -9.44
CA ARG A 151 9.46 -10.84 -9.44
C ARG A 151 9.98 -9.53 -8.84
N LEU A 152 9.41 -8.42 -9.30
CA LEU A 152 9.53 -7.08 -8.75
C LEU A 152 8.15 -6.65 -8.21
N LEU A 153 8.05 -6.30 -6.93
CA LEU A 153 6.81 -5.80 -6.33
C LEU A 153 6.88 -4.28 -6.13
N ILE A 154 5.83 -3.56 -6.54
CA ILE A 154 5.71 -2.13 -6.28
C ILE A 154 4.40 -1.86 -5.53
N LEU A 155 4.53 -1.30 -4.33
CA LEU A 155 3.43 -0.93 -3.44
C LEU A 155 3.23 0.59 -3.45
N ILE A 156 2.00 1.05 -3.63
CA ILE A 156 1.62 2.46 -3.49
C ILE A 156 0.45 2.53 -2.51
N ASP A 157 0.69 3.00 -1.29
CA ASP A 157 -0.35 3.18 -0.27
C ASP A 157 -0.78 4.65 -0.18
N GLY A 158 -2.09 4.89 -0.27
CA GLY A 158 -2.69 6.22 -0.16
C GLY A 158 -2.60 7.01 -1.47
N LEU A 159 -2.84 6.38 -2.63
CA LEU A 159 -2.83 7.10 -3.92
C LEU A 159 -3.76 8.33 -3.90
N ASP A 160 -4.90 8.24 -3.20
CA ASP A 160 -5.86 9.33 -3.00
C ASP A 160 -5.29 10.53 -2.24
N GLU A 161 -4.21 10.35 -1.48
CA GLU A 161 -3.53 11.41 -0.71
C GLU A 161 -2.62 12.27 -1.59
N CYS A 162 -2.45 11.95 -2.89
CA CYS A 162 -1.77 12.84 -3.82
C CYS A 162 -2.59 14.13 -4.02
N ASP A 163 -1.92 15.28 -4.05
CA ASP A 163 -2.55 16.60 -4.16
C ASP A 163 -3.35 16.84 -5.46
N ASN A 164 -3.05 16.09 -6.53
CA ASN A 164 -3.58 16.33 -7.85
C ASN A 164 -4.26 15.09 -8.47
N PRO A 165 -5.60 15.09 -8.65
CA PRO A 165 -6.34 14.02 -9.31
C PRO A 165 -5.92 13.74 -10.77
N ARG A 166 -5.26 14.69 -11.46
CA ARG A 166 -4.69 14.44 -12.79
C ARG A 166 -3.44 13.56 -12.68
N THR A 167 -2.57 13.83 -11.71
CA THR A 167 -1.37 13.02 -11.45
C THR A 167 -1.75 11.59 -11.04
N GLN A 168 -2.77 11.44 -10.19
CA GLN A 168 -3.29 10.12 -9.81
C GLN A 168 -3.77 9.31 -11.02
N ARG A 169 -4.54 9.94 -11.93
CA ARG A 169 -5.00 9.30 -13.17
C ARG A 169 -3.86 9.01 -14.15
N GLU A 170 -2.87 9.89 -14.26
CA GLU A 170 -1.69 9.67 -15.10
C GLU A 170 -0.89 8.46 -14.61
N LEU A 171 -0.65 8.36 -13.29
CA LEU A 171 -0.01 7.21 -12.65
C LEU A 171 -0.75 5.90 -12.96
N LEU A 172 -2.06 5.87 -12.68
CA LEU A 172 -2.88 4.68 -12.93
C LEU A 172 -2.85 4.29 -14.41
N ARG A 173 -2.97 5.26 -15.31
CA ARG A 173 -2.88 5.00 -16.76
C ARG A 173 -1.52 4.43 -17.14
N LEU A 174 -0.41 5.00 -16.66
CA LEU A 174 0.93 4.49 -16.97
C LEU A 174 1.14 3.06 -16.47
N ILE A 175 0.67 2.75 -15.25
CA ILE A 175 0.74 1.41 -14.65
C ILE A 175 -0.12 0.44 -15.46
N THR A 176 -1.39 0.76 -15.73
CA THR A 176 -2.28 -0.11 -16.50
C THR A 176 -1.80 -0.32 -17.93
N ASP A 177 -1.37 0.75 -18.62
CA ASP A 177 -0.80 0.65 -19.97
C ASP A 177 0.42 -0.28 -20.00
N PHE A 178 1.25 -0.24 -18.96
CA PHE A 178 2.39 -1.12 -18.81
C PHE A 178 1.97 -2.57 -18.59
N CYS A 179 1.07 -2.83 -17.64
CA CYS A 179 0.56 -4.16 -17.34
C CYS A 179 -0.10 -4.81 -18.57
N ASN A 180 -0.89 -4.04 -19.33
CA ASN A 180 -1.55 -4.52 -20.55
C ASN A 180 -0.57 -4.83 -21.69
N LYS A 181 0.50 -4.04 -21.85
CA LYS A 181 1.46 -4.19 -22.96
C LYS A 181 2.55 -5.22 -22.68
N HIS A 182 2.85 -5.45 -21.41
CA HIS A 182 3.96 -6.28 -20.95
C HIS A 182 3.46 -7.30 -19.92
N SER A 183 2.53 -8.15 -20.35
CA SER A 183 1.94 -9.21 -19.52
C SER A 183 2.98 -10.21 -19.00
N ASP A 184 4.07 -10.40 -19.73
CA ASP A 184 5.21 -11.24 -19.36
C ASP A 184 6.19 -10.55 -18.39
N SER A 185 5.96 -9.29 -18.04
CA SER A 185 6.82 -8.52 -17.15
C SER A 185 6.89 -9.13 -15.75
N PRO A 186 8.07 -9.10 -15.09
CA PRO A 186 8.21 -9.54 -13.70
C PRO A 186 7.58 -8.57 -12.68
N VAL A 187 7.04 -7.43 -13.11
CA VAL A 187 6.55 -6.37 -12.21
C VAL A 187 5.10 -6.59 -11.81
N ALA A 188 4.84 -6.67 -10.51
CA ALA A 188 3.53 -6.71 -9.90
C ALA A 188 3.27 -5.41 -9.11
N TRP A 189 2.07 -4.86 -9.25
CA TRP A 189 1.66 -3.61 -8.60
C TRP A 189 0.54 -3.87 -7.61
N ILE A 190 0.64 -3.31 -6.41
CA ILE A 190 -0.49 -3.18 -5.49
C ILE A 190 -0.66 -1.71 -5.14
N VAL A 191 -1.84 -1.17 -5.44
CA VAL A 191 -2.20 0.21 -5.15
C VAL A 191 -3.32 0.20 -4.12
N ALA A 192 -3.17 0.94 -3.04
CA ALA A 192 -4.24 1.14 -2.05
C ALA A 192 -4.74 2.58 -2.09
N SER A 193 -6.07 2.74 -2.09
CA SER A 193 -6.69 4.07 -2.03
C SER A 193 -8.09 4.07 -1.41
N ARG A 194 -8.59 5.27 -1.11
CA ARG A 194 -10.04 5.50 -0.96
C ARG A 194 -10.75 5.38 -2.31
N PRO A 195 -12.07 5.12 -2.32
CA PRO A 195 -12.88 5.03 -3.54
C PRO A 195 -13.25 6.44 -4.07
N GLU A 196 -12.26 7.32 -4.25
CA GLU A 196 -12.49 8.65 -4.82
C GLU A 196 -13.10 8.52 -6.23
N PRO A 197 -14.08 9.35 -6.62
CA PRO A 197 -14.85 9.14 -7.86
C PRO A 197 -13.98 8.96 -9.11
N HIS A 198 -12.92 9.75 -9.27
CA HIS A 198 -12.04 9.66 -10.44
C HIS A 198 -11.11 8.43 -10.42
N ILE A 199 -10.85 7.83 -9.26
CA ILE A 199 -10.11 6.56 -9.12
C ILE A 199 -11.06 5.40 -9.43
N THR A 200 -12.24 5.38 -8.81
CA THR A 200 -13.25 4.34 -9.03
C THR A 200 -13.66 4.28 -10.49
N SER A 201 -14.02 5.42 -11.10
CA SER A 201 -14.35 5.49 -12.52
C SER A 201 -13.17 5.17 -13.46
N PHE A 202 -11.92 5.17 -12.98
CA PHE A 202 -10.80 4.68 -13.77
C PHE A 202 -10.83 3.15 -13.82
N PHE A 203 -10.95 2.48 -12.67
CA PHE A 203 -10.95 1.02 -12.57
C PHE A 203 -12.21 0.35 -13.13
N GLU A 204 -13.32 1.07 -13.25
CA GLU A 204 -14.56 0.55 -13.87
C GLU A 204 -14.50 0.47 -15.41
N LYS A 205 -13.47 1.05 -16.05
CA LYS A 205 -13.33 1.01 -17.50
C LYS A 205 -12.93 -0.37 -17.98
N ALA A 206 -13.54 -0.82 -19.07
CA ALA A 206 -13.21 -2.09 -19.71
C ALA A 206 -11.70 -2.24 -20.00
N GLU A 207 -11.03 -1.19 -20.49
CA GLU A 207 -9.60 -1.20 -20.86
C GLU A 207 -8.62 -1.53 -19.69
N VAL A 208 -9.11 -1.60 -18.45
CA VAL A 208 -8.32 -1.89 -17.24
C VAL A 208 -8.45 -3.37 -16.84
N HIS A 209 -8.43 -4.29 -17.81
CA HIS A 209 -8.57 -5.73 -17.56
C HIS A 209 -7.41 -6.32 -16.74
N ALA A 210 -6.21 -5.75 -16.78
CA ALA A 210 -5.06 -6.23 -16.01
C ALA A 210 -5.10 -5.92 -14.50
N ALA A 211 -6.18 -5.27 -14.02
CA ALA A 211 -6.37 -4.91 -12.63
C ALA A 211 -7.45 -5.76 -11.95
N SER A 212 -7.11 -6.41 -10.84
CA SER A 212 -8.09 -7.00 -9.93
C SER A 212 -8.42 -6.06 -8.76
N ARG A 213 -9.68 -6.05 -8.34
CA ARG A 213 -10.20 -5.25 -7.23
C ARG A 213 -10.28 -6.10 -5.96
N GLU A 214 -9.67 -5.63 -4.88
CA GLU A 214 -9.81 -6.18 -3.53
C GLU A 214 -10.45 -5.10 -2.65
N GLU A 215 -11.70 -5.28 -2.26
CA GLU A 215 -12.46 -4.26 -1.53
C GLU A 215 -12.67 -4.62 -0.06
N ILE A 216 -12.35 -3.68 0.83
CA ILE A 216 -12.70 -3.73 2.25
C ILE A 216 -14.04 -3.03 2.43
N VAL A 217 -15.11 -3.81 2.36
CA VAL A 217 -16.48 -3.33 2.57
C VAL A 217 -16.72 -3.13 4.07
N MET A 218 -17.05 -1.89 4.48
CA MET A 218 -17.55 -1.61 5.84
C MET A 218 -18.86 -2.34 6.08
N ASP A 219 -19.18 -2.64 7.34
CA ASP A 219 -20.37 -3.40 7.72
C ASP A 219 -20.48 -4.83 7.16
N SER A 220 -19.47 -5.32 6.44
CA SER A 220 -19.39 -6.73 6.06
C SER A 220 -19.16 -7.60 7.30
N ASP A 221 -19.68 -8.84 7.29
CA ASP A 221 -19.53 -9.78 8.40
C ASP A 221 -18.05 -9.94 8.80
N GLU A 222 -17.16 -10.10 7.82
CA GLU A 222 -15.71 -10.21 8.05
C GLU A 222 -15.14 -8.96 8.73
N ALA A 223 -15.48 -7.75 8.25
CA ALA A 223 -14.99 -6.50 8.84
C ALA A 223 -15.53 -6.29 10.26
N CYS A 224 -16.80 -6.62 10.49
CA CYS A 224 -17.45 -6.56 11.79
C CYS A 224 -16.82 -7.54 12.79
N GLU A 225 -16.60 -8.79 12.40
CA GLU A 225 -15.93 -9.80 13.22
C GLU A 225 -14.51 -9.37 13.61
N ASP A 226 -13.75 -8.83 12.66
CA ASP A 226 -12.40 -8.33 12.89
C ASP A 226 -12.37 -7.17 13.89
N VAL A 227 -13.27 -6.21 13.76
CA VAL A 227 -13.36 -5.08 14.70
C VAL A 227 -13.86 -5.53 16.07
N GLN A 228 -14.81 -6.46 16.13
CA GLN A 228 -15.24 -7.05 17.40
C GLN A 228 -14.08 -7.77 18.11
N ARG A 229 -13.25 -8.51 17.37
CA ARG A 229 -12.05 -9.17 17.91
C ARG A 229 -11.10 -8.14 18.53
N TYR A 230 -10.83 -7.06 17.82
CA TYR A 230 -10.03 -5.94 18.32
C TYR A 230 -10.64 -5.31 19.59
N LEU A 231 -11.92 -4.94 19.55
CA LEU A 231 -12.62 -4.32 20.69
C LEU A 231 -12.55 -5.21 21.93
N ARG A 232 -12.84 -6.51 21.80
CA ARG A 232 -12.76 -7.46 22.91
C ARG A 232 -11.36 -7.51 23.52
N ALA A 233 -10.33 -7.52 22.68
CA ALA A 233 -8.95 -7.58 23.15
C ALA A 233 -8.54 -6.29 23.88
N GLU A 234 -8.85 -5.11 23.32
CA GLU A 234 -8.49 -3.82 23.94
C GLU A 234 -9.30 -3.56 25.21
N LEU A 235 -10.61 -3.80 25.22
CA LEU A 235 -11.44 -3.66 26.42
C LEU A 235 -10.99 -4.61 27.53
N LYS A 236 -10.55 -5.83 27.18
CA LYS A 236 -9.96 -6.75 28.15
C LYS A 236 -8.66 -6.20 28.75
N LYS A 237 -7.79 -5.55 27.96
CA LYS A 237 -6.58 -4.90 28.47
C LYS A 237 -6.93 -3.78 29.46
N ILE A 238 -7.85 -2.90 29.08
CA ILE A 238 -8.35 -1.81 29.94
C ILE A 238 -8.89 -2.38 31.26
N LYS A 239 -9.73 -3.42 31.21
CA LYS A 239 -10.25 -4.09 32.43
C LYS A 239 -9.14 -4.56 33.37
N LEU A 240 -8.06 -5.10 32.83
CA LEU A 240 -6.94 -5.65 33.60
C LEU A 240 -6.03 -4.58 34.18
N GLU A 241 -5.94 -3.43 33.53
CA GLU A 241 -5.11 -2.29 33.93
C GLU A 241 -5.71 -1.52 35.11
N TYR A 242 -7.03 -1.28 35.10
CA TYR A 242 -7.69 -0.51 36.15
C TYR A 242 -8.27 -1.39 37.26
N ALA A 243 -7.76 -1.22 38.49
CA ALA A 243 -8.17 -2.02 39.65
C ALA A 243 -9.68 -1.97 39.95
N SER A 244 -10.34 -0.84 39.67
CA SER A 244 -11.79 -0.67 39.82
C SER A 244 -12.60 -1.56 38.87
N LEU A 245 -12.11 -1.72 37.63
CA LEU A 245 -12.73 -2.55 36.59
C LEU A 245 -12.42 -4.03 36.77
N LYS A 246 -11.20 -4.34 37.23
CA LYS A 246 -10.75 -5.72 37.49
C LYS A 246 -11.62 -6.45 38.51
N ARG A 247 -12.20 -5.71 39.48
CA ARG A 247 -13.13 -6.25 40.48
C ARG A 247 -14.53 -6.53 39.92
N LYS A 248 -14.88 -5.95 38.77
CA LYS A 248 -16.18 -6.22 38.12
C LYS A 248 -16.14 -7.61 37.48
N ARG A 249 -17.17 -8.41 37.77
CA ARG A 249 -17.35 -9.74 37.15
C ARG A 249 -17.38 -9.63 35.63
N GLU A 250 -18.14 -8.67 35.12
CA GLU A 250 -18.30 -8.37 33.70
C GLU A 250 -18.07 -6.88 33.46
N TRP A 251 -17.26 -6.55 32.47
CA TRP A 251 -17.01 -5.18 32.04
C TRP A 251 -16.31 -5.14 30.67
N PRO A 252 -16.84 -4.38 29.70
CA PRO A 252 -18.22 -3.90 29.69
C PRO A 252 -19.21 -5.07 29.72
N SER A 253 -20.49 -4.79 30.00
CA SER A 253 -21.55 -5.79 29.80
C SER A 253 -21.66 -6.17 28.32
N GLU A 254 -22.21 -7.35 28.00
CA GLU A 254 -22.43 -7.75 26.59
C GLU A 254 -23.34 -6.77 25.82
N ILE A 255 -24.28 -6.11 26.50
CA ILE A 255 -25.15 -5.07 25.88
C ILE A 255 -24.30 -3.85 25.49
N GLU A 256 -23.53 -3.30 26.43
CA GLU A 256 -22.63 -2.16 26.18
C GLU A 256 -21.57 -2.51 25.10
N PHE A 257 -21.03 -3.73 25.13
CA PHE A 257 -20.12 -4.21 24.08
C PHE A 257 -20.80 -4.22 22.72
N THR A 258 -22.02 -4.76 22.64
CA THR A 258 -22.79 -4.82 21.39
C THR A 258 -23.07 -3.43 20.85
N GLU A 259 -23.46 -2.46 21.70
CA GLU A 259 -23.65 -1.07 21.29
C GLU A 259 -22.39 -0.46 20.70
N ILE A 260 -21.23 -0.64 21.34
CA ILE A 260 -19.94 -0.15 20.84
C ILE A 260 -19.58 -0.84 19.52
N ALA A 261 -19.75 -2.17 19.43
CA ALA A 261 -19.41 -2.96 18.25
C ALA A 261 -20.30 -2.60 17.05
N THR A 262 -21.60 -2.46 17.26
CA THR A 262 -22.55 -2.02 16.23
C THR A 262 -22.25 -0.61 15.78
N ALA A 263 -21.95 0.32 16.70
CA ALA A 263 -21.55 1.68 16.33
C ALA A 263 -20.24 1.72 15.53
N ALA A 264 -19.35 0.74 15.75
CA ALA A 264 -18.09 0.65 15.02
C ALA A 264 -18.23 0.18 13.57
N GLY A 265 -19.25 -0.62 13.21
CA GLY A 265 -19.56 -0.95 11.80
C GLY A 265 -18.38 -1.52 10.98
N GLY A 266 -17.48 -2.28 11.59
CA GLY A 266 -16.26 -2.77 10.93
C GLY A 266 -15.18 -1.70 10.67
N LEU A 267 -15.30 -0.50 11.25
CA LEU A 267 -14.34 0.60 11.18
C LEU A 267 -13.36 0.61 12.37
N PHE A 268 -12.10 0.22 12.11
CA PHE A 268 -11.04 0.23 13.12
C PHE A 268 -10.73 1.61 13.69
N ALA A 269 -10.84 2.68 12.89
CA ALA A 269 -10.60 4.04 13.38
C ALA A 269 -11.59 4.45 14.47
N TYR A 270 -12.88 4.08 14.34
CA TYR A 270 -13.88 4.32 15.37
C TYR A 270 -13.57 3.49 16.61
N ALA A 271 -13.38 2.18 16.44
CA ALA A 271 -13.08 1.27 17.53
C ALA A 271 -11.84 1.71 18.33
N SER A 272 -10.76 2.11 17.65
CA SER A 272 -9.53 2.61 18.29
C SER A 272 -9.72 3.95 18.99
N THR A 273 -10.62 4.80 18.51
CA THR A 273 -10.91 6.08 19.15
C THR A 273 -11.68 5.86 20.43
N VAL A 274 -12.69 4.99 20.40
CA VAL A 274 -13.49 4.63 21.58
C VAL A 274 -12.63 3.96 22.64
N THR A 275 -11.79 2.98 22.28
CA THR A 275 -10.93 2.30 23.26
C THR A 275 -9.89 3.22 23.89
N ARG A 276 -9.44 4.27 23.20
CA ARG A 276 -8.53 5.28 23.75
C ARG A 276 -9.23 6.31 24.63
N TYR A 277 -10.50 6.59 24.34
CA TYR A 277 -11.31 7.51 25.12
C TYR A 277 -11.68 6.94 26.49
N ILE A 278 -11.95 5.63 26.54
CA ILE A 278 -12.24 4.86 27.77
C ILE A 278 -10.98 4.71 28.62
#